data_AF-A0A3N4LS09-F1
#
_entry.id   AF-A0A3N4LS09-F1
#
_cell.length_a   1.000
_cell.length_b   1.000
_cell.length_c   1.000
_cell.angle_alpha   90.00
_cell.angle_beta   90.00
_cell.angle_gamma   90.00
#
_symmetry.space_group_name_H-M   'P 1'
#
loop_
_entity.id
_entity.type
_entity.pdbx_description
1 polymer ?
#
loop_
_entity_poly.entity_id
_entity_poly.type
_entity_poly.pdbx_seq_one_letter_code
_entity_poly.pdbx_strand_id
1 'polypeptide(L)'
;PASSAILDMKLQRDKIKQYRKRIQAVLNREHQIAIECLHRGDKSRAKLALRRKKYQEQLLEKADKQLETLEELVSTVEFSLMQKDVLYGLQQGNEALKEIHKEMSLEAVEKLMDETAEGIAYQKEIDALLGSRLTNDDEDEVEDELAVLEAE
;
A
#
# COMPACT_ATOMS: atom_id res chain seq x y z
N PRO A 1 -17.88 3.22 -0.07
CA PRO A 1 -18.20 1.78 -0.27
C PRO A 1 -17.62 0.86 0.82
N ALA A 2 -16.30 0.81 1.00
CA ALA A 2 -15.66 -0.10 1.95
C ALA A 2 -15.94 0.25 3.43
N SER A 3 -15.95 1.54 3.78
CA SER A 3 -16.29 2.01 5.14
C SER A 3 -17.75 1.69 5.53
N SER A 4 -18.67 1.68 4.55
CA SER A 4 -20.06 1.27 4.77
C SER A 4 -20.17 -0.22 5.05
N ALA A 5 -19.45 -1.04 4.27
CA ALA A 5 -19.44 -2.49 4.45
C ALA A 5 -18.86 -2.89 5.83
N ILE A 6 -17.78 -2.24 6.28
CA ILE A 6 -17.21 -2.44 7.62
C ILE A 6 -18.21 -2.07 8.71
N LEU A 7 -18.93 -0.95 8.54
CA LEU A 7 -19.96 -0.51 9.49
C LEU A 7 -21.09 -1.55 9.59
N ASP A 8 -21.58 -2.03 8.45
CA ASP A 8 -22.66 -3.04 8.40
C ASP A 8 -22.23 -4.36 9.06
N MET A 9 -20.99 -4.82 8.83
CA MET A 9 -20.42 -6.00 9.49
C MET A 9 -20.31 -5.80 11.01
N LYS A 10 -19.86 -4.61 11.47
CA LYS A 10 -19.80 -4.26 12.90
C LYS A 10 -21.19 -4.25 13.54
N LEU A 11 -22.20 -3.72 12.85
CA LEU A 11 -23.60 -3.75 13.30
C LEU A 11 -24.15 -5.19 13.40
N GLN A 12 -23.85 -6.04 12.41
CA GLN A 12 -24.25 -7.45 12.43
C GLN A 12 -23.60 -8.21 13.60
N ARG A 13 -22.29 -8.00 13.83
CA ARG A 13 -21.57 -8.56 14.97
C ARG A 13 -22.22 -8.17 16.30
N ASP A 14 -22.60 -6.90 16.46
CA ASP A 14 -23.22 -6.43 17.70
C ASP A 14 -24.62 -7.04 17.90
N LYS A 15 -25.40 -7.23 16.83
CA LYS A 15 -26.68 -7.96 16.88
C LYS A 15 -26.48 -9.42 17.31
N ILE A 16 -25.48 -10.11 16.79
CA ILE A 16 -25.17 -11.50 17.18
C ILE A 16 -24.75 -11.56 18.65
N LYS A 17 -23.92 -10.62 19.13
CA LYS A 17 -23.54 -10.52 20.55
C LYS A 17 -24.76 -10.32 21.45
N GLN A 18 -25.71 -9.47 21.05
CA GLN A 18 -26.97 -9.30 21.78
C GLN A 18 -27.81 -10.58 21.78
N TYR A 19 -27.92 -11.26 20.64
CA TYR A 19 -28.64 -12.52 20.52
C TYR A 19 -28.03 -13.61 21.40
N ARG A 20 -26.70 -13.73 21.43
CA ARG A 20 -25.96 -14.64 22.32
C ARG A 20 -26.29 -14.42 23.79
N LYS A 21 -26.29 -13.16 24.26
CA LYS A 21 -26.68 -12.82 25.64
C LYS A 21 -28.10 -13.25 25.97
N ARG A 22 -29.04 -13.07 25.03
CA ARG A 22 -30.44 -13.52 25.20
C ARG A 22 -30.53 -15.03 25.32
N ILE A 23 -29.88 -15.79 24.42
CA ILE A 23 -29.86 -17.26 24.49
C ILE A 23 -29.27 -17.74 25.82
N GLN A 24 -28.18 -17.13 26.29
CA GLN A 24 -27.57 -17.53 27.56
C GLN A 24 -28.54 -17.38 28.74
N ALA A 25 -29.33 -16.31 28.77
CA ALA A 25 -30.35 -16.12 29.80
C ALA A 25 -31.45 -17.21 29.72
N VAL A 26 -31.86 -17.60 28.51
CA VAL A 26 -32.86 -18.67 28.33
C VAL A 26 -32.29 -20.04 28.70
N LEU A 27 -31.02 -20.33 28.37
CA LEU A 27 -30.34 -21.55 28.78
C LEU A 27 -30.30 -21.72 30.30
N ASN A 28 -29.97 -20.65 31.03
CA ASN A 28 -29.95 -20.66 32.49
C ASN A 28 -31.35 -20.94 33.05
N ARG A 29 -32.40 -20.37 32.43
CA ARG A 29 -33.79 -20.58 32.84
C ARG A 29 -34.27 -22.00 32.56
N GLU A 30 -33.99 -22.55 31.38
CA GLU A 30 -34.31 -23.96 31.04
C GLU A 30 -33.59 -24.93 31.98
N HIS A 31 -32.37 -24.59 32.43
CA HIS A 31 -31.65 -25.39 33.41
C HIS A 31 -32.33 -25.38 34.78
N GLN A 32 -32.76 -24.21 35.27
CA GLN A 32 -33.54 -24.10 36.52
C GLN A 32 -34.86 -24.87 36.45
N ILE A 33 -35.60 -24.74 35.34
CA ILE A 33 -36.85 -25.47 35.12
C ILE A 33 -36.61 -26.98 35.12
N ALA A 34 -35.51 -27.46 34.54
CA ALA A 34 -35.15 -28.87 34.56
C ALA A 34 -34.90 -29.37 35.99
N ILE A 35 -34.19 -28.60 36.81
CA ILE A 35 -33.94 -28.91 38.23
C ILE A 35 -35.25 -28.96 39.02
N GLU A 36 -36.12 -27.95 38.87
CA GLU A 36 -37.42 -27.91 39.53
C GLU A 36 -38.32 -29.09 39.15
N CYS A 37 -38.34 -29.46 37.87
CA CYS A 37 -39.11 -30.62 37.39
C CYS A 37 -38.57 -31.94 37.96
N LEU A 38 -37.25 -32.06 38.13
CA LEU A 38 -36.63 -33.22 38.77
C LEU A 38 -37.00 -33.33 40.25
N HIS A 39 -36.99 -32.21 40.98
CA HIS A 39 -37.43 -32.18 42.39
C HIS A 39 -38.91 -32.55 42.56
N ARG A 40 -39.76 -32.21 41.59
CA ARG A 40 -41.19 -32.59 41.56
C ARG A 40 -41.44 -34.02 41.07
N GLY A 41 -40.40 -34.77 40.68
CA GLY A 41 -40.51 -36.13 40.16
C GLY A 41 -40.99 -36.24 38.71
N ASP A 42 -41.24 -35.11 38.02
CA ASP A 42 -41.77 -35.09 36.66
C ASP A 42 -40.65 -35.20 35.61
N LYS A 43 -40.19 -36.44 35.42
CA LYS A 43 -39.09 -36.78 34.50
C LYS A 43 -39.40 -36.43 33.04
N SER A 44 -40.67 -36.39 32.63
CA SER A 44 -41.05 -36.10 31.23
C SER A 44 -40.76 -34.64 30.88
N ARG A 45 -41.14 -33.71 31.77
CA ARG A 45 -40.91 -32.27 31.61
C ARG A 45 -39.45 -31.91 31.75
N ALA A 46 -38.73 -32.56 32.68
CA ALA A 46 -37.29 -32.38 32.80
C ALA A 46 -36.54 -32.76 31.51
N LYS A 47 -36.90 -33.89 30.86
CA LYS A 47 -36.31 -34.30 29.57
C LYS A 47 -36.63 -33.30 28.45
N LEU A 48 -37.84 -32.73 28.43
CA LEU A 48 -38.21 -31.73 27.43
C LEU A 48 -37.41 -30.43 27.59
N ALA A 49 -37.25 -29.93 28.82
CA ALA A 49 -36.43 -28.75 29.13
C ALA A 49 -34.96 -28.97 28.73
N LEU A 50 -34.39 -30.14 29.02
CA LEU A 50 -33.03 -30.49 28.61
C LEU A 50 -32.86 -30.58 27.08
N ARG A 51 -33.88 -31.06 26.34
CA ARG A 51 -33.85 -31.04 24.86
C ARG A 51 -33.87 -29.60 24.32
N ARG A 52 -34.69 -28.72 24.90
CA ARG A 52 -34.72 -27.29 24.54
C ARG A 52 -33.40 -26.60 24.83
N LYS A 53 -32.81 -26.88 26.00
CA LYS A 53 -31.46 -26.44 26.37
C LYS A 53 -30.43 -26.86 25.32
N LYS A 54 -30.41 -28.13 24.95
CA LYS A 54 -29.45 -28.65 23.95
C LYS A 54 -29.62 -28.01 22.57
N TYR A 55 -30.86 -27.75 22.14
CA TYR A 55 -31.12 -27.02 20.89
C TYR A 55 -30.61 -25.57 20.94
N GLN A 56 -30.80 -24.89 22.06
CA GLN A 56 -30.28 -23.54 22.26
C GLN A 56 -28.76 -23.48 22.34
N GLU A 57 -28.11 -24.49 22.93
CA GLU A 57 -26.64 -24.64 22.91
C GLU A 57 -26.13 -24.76 21.46
N GLN A 58 -26.80 -25.54 20.61
CA GLN A 58 -26.43 -25.64 19.19
C GLN A 58 -26.62 -24.32 18.44
N LEU A 59 -27.66 -23.55 18.76
CA LEU A 59 -27.86 -22.21 18.18
C LEU A 59 -26.76 -21.24 18.65
N LEU A 60 -26.34 -21.33 19.91
CA LEU A 60 -25.24 -20.53 20.46
C LEU A 60 -23.92 -20.85 19.73
N GLU A 61 -23.62 -22.14 19.55
CA GLU A 61 -22.42 -22.58 18.82
C GLU A 61 -22.39 -22.06 17.37
N LYS A 62 -23.54 -22.09 16.68
CA LYS A 62 -23.66 -21.50 15.34
C LYS A 62 -23.43 -19.99 15.34
N ALA A 63 -23.97 -19.30 16.34
CA ALA A 63 -23.79 -17.85 16.49
C ALA A 63 -22.32 -17.49 16.77
N ASP A 64 -21.61 -18.27 17.60
CA ASP A 64 -20.19 -18.06 17.86
C ASP A 64 -19.34 -18.29 16.59
N LYS A 65 -19.61 -19.35 15.82
CA LYS A 65 -18.95 -19.57 14.51
C LYS A 65 -19.16 -18.41 13.54
N GLN A 66 -20.39 -17.91 13.44
CA GLN A 66 -20.70 -16.76 12.58
C GLN A 66 -19.98 -15.49 13.05
N LEU A 67 -19.81 -15.32 14.35
CA LEU A 67 -19.11 -14.18 14.94
C LEU A 67 -17.62 -14.23 14.60
N GLU A 68 -17.01 -15.42 14.69
CA GLU A 68 -15.61 -15.65 14.31
C GLU A 68 -15.38 -15.35 12.81
N THR A 69 -16.26 -15.87 11.93
CA THR A 69 -16.21 -15.55 10.49
C THR A 69 -16.35 -14.05 10.22
N LEU A 70 -17.22 -13.35 10.95
CA LEU A 70 -17.37 -11.89 10.79
C LEU A 70 -16.12 -11.13 11.23
N GLU A 71 -15.47 -11.55 12.31
CA GLU A 71 -14.23 -10.92 12.78
C GLU A 71 -13.08 -11.13 11.77
N GLU A 72 -12.97 -12.33 11.17
CA GLU A 72 -12.02 -12.61 10.10
C GLU A 72 -12.28 -11.77 8.84
N LEU A 73 -13.53 -11.66 8.42
CA LEU A 73 -13.92 -10.84 7.26
C LEU A 73 -13.61 -9.36 7.48
N VAL A 74 -13.91 -8.82 8.67
CA VAL A 74 -13.59 -7.42 9.00
C VAL A 74 -12.08 -7.18 8.93
N SER A 75 -11.29 -8.07 9.55
CA SER A 75 -9.82 -7.99 9.51
C SER A 75 -9.28 -8.02 8.08
N THR A 76 -9.79 -8.92 7.25
CA THR A 76 -9.38 -9.06 5.84
C THR A 76 -9.69 -7.81 5.02
N VAL A 77 -10.87 -7.22 5.22
CA VAL A 77 -11.27 -5.99 4.52
C VAL A 77 -10.45 -4.79 4.98
N GLU A 78 -10.21 -4.65 6.29
CA GLU A 78 -9.37 -3.59 6.85
C GLU A 78 -7.92 -3.71 6.34
N PHE A 79 -7.37 -4.92 6.26
CA PHE A 79 -6.05 -5.17 5.68
C PHE A 79 -5.99 -4.82 4.19
N SER A 80 -7.01 -5.21 3.41
CA SER A 80 -7.09 -4.91 1.98
C SER A 80 -7.17 -3.40 1.71
N LEU A 81 -7.85 -2.65 2.58
CA LEU A 81 -7.87 -1.19 2.52
C LEU A 81 -6.48 -0.59 2.79
N MET A 82 -5.81 -1.04 3.84
CA MET A 82 -4.45 -0.60 4.14
C MET A 82 -3.48 -0.93 2.99
N GLN A 83 -3.59 -2.11 2.40
CA GLN A 83 -2.77 -2.51 1.25
C GLN A 83 -2.99 -1.59 0.05
N LYS A 84 -4.25 -1.20 -0.22
CA LYS A 84 -4.57 -0.22 -1.26
C LYS A 84 -3.92 1.14 -0.97
N ASP A 85 -3.99 1.61 0.28
CA ASP A 85 -3.43 2.90 0.67
C ASP A 85 -1.89 2.92 0.54
N VAL A 86 -1.23 1.83 0.95
CA VAL A 86 0.23 1.66 0.74
C VAL A 86 0.58 1.67 -0.75
N LEU A 87 -0.17 0.94 -1.58
CA LEU A 87 0.05 0.93 -3.02
C LEU A 87 -0.10 2.33 -3.63
N TYR A 88 -1.12 3.09 -3.21
CA TYR A 88 -1.34 4.46 -3.66
C TYR A 88 -0.22 5.41 -3.20
N GLY A 89 0.30 5.23 -1.98
CA GLY A 89 1.47 5.96 -1.48
C GLY A 89 2.72 5.65 -2.30
N LEU A 90 2.98 4.38 -2.63
CA LEU A 90 4.10 3.98 -3.48
C LEU A 90 3.99 4.55 -4.90
N GLN A 91 2.78 4.58 -5.48
CA GLN A 91 2.54 5.18 -6.80
C GLN A 91 2.88 6.68 -6.80
N GLN A 92 2.37 7.44 -5.83
CA GLN A 92 2.70 8.86 -5.69
C GLN A 92 4.19 9.08 -5.44
N GLY A 93 4.82 8.27 -4.60
CA GLY A 93 6.27 8.35 -4.36
C GLY A 93 7.08 8.08 -5.62
N ASN A 94 6.67 7.10 -6.43
CA ASN A 94 7.31 6.82 -7.72
C ASN A 94 7.14 7.98 -8.70
N GLU A 95 5.96 8.60 -8.76
CA GLU A 95 5.71 9.78 -9.59
C GLU A 95 6.58 10.96 -9.15
N ALA A 96 6.66 11.25 -7.84
CA ALA A 96 7.56 12.27 -7.31
C ALA A 96 9.04 11.97 -7.64
N LEU A 97 9.48 10.71 -7.49
CA LEU A 97 10.83 10.29 -7.84
C LEU A 97 11.13 10.48 -9.34
N LYS A 98 10.15 10.25 -10.23
CA LYS A 98 10.30 10.50 -11.66
C LYS A 98 10.49 11.97 -11.97
N GLU A 99 9.74 12.85 -11.31
CA GLU A 99 9.92 14.30 -11.49
C GLU A 99 11.29 14.75 -10.98
N ILE A 100 11.71 14.32 -9.79
CA ILE A 100 13.06 14.59 -9.26
C ILE A 100 14.13 14.09 -10.25
N HIS A 101 13.96 12.88 -10.79
CA HIS A 101 14.92 12.34 -11.75
C HIS A 101 14.99 13.16 -13.04
N LYS A 102 13.87 13.72 -13.52
CA LYS A 102 13.87 14.63 -14.68
C LYS A 102 14.62 15.92 -14.37
N GLU A 103 14.35 16.54 -13.22
CA GLU A 103 15.02 17.77 -12.80
C GLU A 103 16.54 17.57 -12.66
N MET A 104 16.98 16.50 -11.99
CA MET A 104 18.41 16.19 -11.90
C MET A 104 19.06 15.92 -13.27
N SER A 105 18.33 15.30 -14.20
CA SER A 105 18.85 15.06 -15.56
C SER A 105 19.01 16.36 -16.35
N LEU A 106 18.14 17.35 -16.15
CA LEU A 106 18.27 18.68 -16.73
C LEU A 106 19.48 19.42 -16.16
N GLU A 107 19.65 19.41 -14.84
CA GLU A 107 20.81 20.03 -14.17
C GLU A 107 22.13 19.40 -14.66
N ALA A 108 22.17 18.08 -14.86
CA ALA A 108 23.33 17.40 -15.41
C ALA A 108 23.64 17.81 -16.86
N VAL A 109 22.61 18.08 -17.68
CA VAL A 109 22.79 18.59 -19.05
C VAL A 109 23.29 20.04 -19.04
N GLU A 110 22.72 20.89 -18.20
CA GLU A 110 23.14 22.29 -18.05
C GLU A 110 24.60 22.38 -17.64
N LYS A 111 25.03 21.60 -16.64
CA LYS A 111 26.43 21.54 -16.22
C LYS A 111 27.36 21.08 -17.36
N LEU A 112 26.96 20.11 -18.16
CA LEU A 112 27.75 19.65 -19.30
C LEU A 112 27.84 20.74 -20.39
N MET A 113 26.77 21.50 -20.62
CA MET A 113 26.79 22.63 -21.54
C MET A 113 27.75 23.72 -21.06
N ASP A 114 27.76 24.05 -19.77
CA ASP A 114 28.69 25.01 -19.17
C ASP A 114 30.15 24.55 -19.33
N GLU A 115 30.46 23.28 -19.01
CA GLU A 115 31.80 22.71 -19.21
C GLU A 115 32.23 22.76 -20.68
N THR A 116 31.31 22.50 -21.63
CA THR A 116 31.63 22.62 -23.07
C THR A 116 31.82 24.07 -23.52
N ALA A 117 31.06 25.02 -22.98
CA ALA A 117 31.18 26.43 -23.29
C ALA A 117 32.51 26.99 -22.79
N GLU A 118 32.93 26.60 -21.58
CA GLU A 118 34.26 26.92 -21.04
C GLU A 118 35.39 26.35 -21.92
N GLY A 119 35.26 25.07 -22.34
CA GLY A 119 36.23 24.46 -23.25
C GLY A 119 36.34 25.17 -24.60
N ILE A 120 35.22 25.58 -25.19
CA ILE A 120 35.20 26.36 -26.45
C ILE A 120 35.84 27.74 -26.25
N ALA A 121 35.56 28.40 -25.12
CA ALA A 121 36.15 29.71 -24.81
C ALA A 121 37.66 29.61 -24.64
N TYR A 122 38.14 28.59 -23.93
CA TYR A 122 39.57 28.32 -23.76
C TYR A 122 40.26 28.01 -25.10
N GLN A 123 39.63 27.21 -25.96
CA GLN A 123 40.16 26.96 -27.31
C GLN A 123 40.29 28.25 -28.12
N LYS A 124 39.26 29.11 -28.10
CA LYS A 124 39.32 30.42 -28.79
C LYS A 124 40.39 31.34 -28.23
N GLU A 125 40.63 31.31 -26.92
CA GLU A 125 41.71 32.06 -26.29
C GLU A 125 43.09 31.55 -26.76
N ILE A 126 43.27 30.22 -26.83
CA ILE A 126 44.47 29.61 -27.42
C ILE A 126 44.64 30.05 -28.87
N ASP A 127 43.59 29.94 -29.70
CA ASP A 127 43.63 30.30 -31.12
C ASP A 127 43.99 31.78 -31.30
N ALA A 128 43.42 32.67 -30.48
CA ALA A 128 43.74 34.10 -30.52
C ALA A 128 45.18 34.40 -30.07
N LEU A 129 45.68 33.72 -29.03
CA LEU A 129 47.06 33.86 -28.58
C LEU A 129 48.06 33.34 -29.62
N LEU A 130 47.78 32.20 -30.26
CA LEU A 130 48.61 31.64 -31.33
C LEU A 130 48.60 32.54 -32.57
N GLY A 131 47.43 32.96 -33.05
CA GLY A 131 47.30 33.88 -34.20
C GLY A 131 47.90 35.27 -33.95
N SER A 132 48.00 35.72 -32.69
CA SER A 132 48.71 36.96 -32.35
C SER A 132 50.23 36.84 -32.33
N ARG A 133 50.77 35.61 -32.32
CA ARG A 133 52.18 35.30 -32.09
C ARG A 133 52.88 34.69 -33.31
N LEU A 134 52.12 34.17 -34.26
CA LEU A 134 52.61 33.70 -35.56
C LEU A 134 52.95 34.90 -36.46
N THR A 135 54.04 34.80 -37.21
CA THR A 135 54.37 35.76 -38.28
C THR A 135 53.79 35.27 -39.60
N ASN A 136 53.61 36.16 -40.58
CA ASN A 136 53.04 35.78 -41.88
C ASN A 136 53.82 34.64 -42.57
N ASP A 137 55.15 34.59 -42.39
CA ASP A 137 55.98 33.50 -42.94
C ASP A 137 55.68 32.15 -42.26
N ASP A 138 55.32 32.15 -40.95
CA ASP A 138 54.93 30.93 -40.22
C ASP A 138 53.51 30.47 -40.60
N GLU A 139 52.61 31.39 -40.97
CA GLU A 139 51.27 31.04 -41.46
C GLU A 139 51.33 30.41 -42.86
N ASP A 140 52.20 30.92 -43.74
CA ASP A 140 52.40 30.37 -45.09
C ASP A 140 52.99 28.94 -45.03
N GLU A 141 53.96 28.66 -44.14
CA GLU A 141 54.50 27.30 -43.95
C GLU A 141 53.43 26.30 -43.45
N VAL A 142 52.51 26.75 -42.57
CA VAL A 142 51.41 25.92 -42.07
C VAL A 142 50.36 25.64 -43.15
N GLU A 143 50.03 26.62 -44.00
CA GLU A 143 49.11 26.39 -45.13
C GLU A 143 49.71 25.41 -46.15
N ASP A 144 51.01 25.50 -46.43
CA ASP A 144 51.71 24.56 -47.30
C ASP A 144 51.70 23.13 -46.71
N GLU A 145 51.95 22.95 -45.41
CA GLU A 145 51.86 21.64 -44.75
C GLU A 145 50.44 21.08 -44.73
N LEU A 146 49.43 21.94 -44.51
CA LEU A 146 48.01 21.54 -44.55
C LEU A 146 47.61 21.07 -45.96
N ALA A 147 48.02 21.78 -47.01
CA ALA A 147 47.73 21.43 -48.39
C ALA A 147 48.35 20.08 -48.80
N VAL A 148 49.52 19.74 -48.24
CA VAL A 148 50.14 18.42 -48.42
C VAL A 148 49.32 17.32 -47.75
N LEU A 149 48.81 17.53 -46.53
CA LEU A 149 47.98 16.55 -45.83
C LEU A 149 46.58 16.38 -46.44
N GLU A 150 45.98 17.43 -47.00
CA GLU A 150 44.68 17.33 -47.69
C GLU A 150 44.77 16.64 -49.05
N ALA A 151 45.97 16.63 -49.67
CA ALA A 151 46.23 15.96 -50.94
C ALA A 151 46.65 14.48 -50.79
N GLU A 152 46.88 14.01 -49.57
CA GLU A 152 47.17 12.61 -49.21
C GLU A 152 45.88 11.78 -49.02
#